data_AF-A0A939YAI3-F1
#
_entry.id   AF-A0A939YAI3-F1
#
_cell.length_a   1.000
_cell.length_b   1.000
_cell.length_c   1.000
_cell.angle_alpha   90.00
_cell.angle_beta   90.00
_cell.angle_gamma   90.00
#
_symmetry.space_group_name_H-M   'P 1'
#
loop_
_entity.id
_entity.type
_entity.pdbx_description
1 polymer ?
#
loop_
_entity_poly.entity_id
_entity_poly.type
_entity_poly.pdbx_seq_one_letter_code
_entity_poly.pdbx_strand_id
1 'polypeptide(L)'
;MKFKKLFCIVICVALLALSLVSCSSGSKALFSFRGTELSNKMYSYMLSSQKAYLQQLFDYYNAMASMYGQEEIAASFEDYLRSNTTDADGNTVTVAQATNNMIIESAKYLVVIDHFCKQYGLEITDESAIAEIENVLEEDIQTAGSLEYLNILLSQFGADYDVEKQYLYSTMSAELLFDHLYGENGAQRLDENAVKEQFEKEYNKIDVLYYAYYESDDEGNKTIKQIDSVTDEQINEYIANKYAKIKYVLLYTIDITTLNKLSEEEIAQKEAAANQAYSELKNGEITFDAAVEKYSESKSDPIVLSKGETDERVKPVEDAAFALKAGECALVSTEIGYYVIERQMMEGDDIDDSIKSTAYEGLAIDAINQYAQAAYEKVVGGLASFEDYSDSESKPDDFGNYTPGIIYKDDEMDESIVEKANQINVNDYAIVELSSGCVVLKKVAFSEDDYKERYDETYKSLAQSEFDKFIRGFYSEVIVDEEELSKFDFLTALALDLVPIDENS
;
A
#
# COMPACT_ATOMS: atom_id res chain seq x y z
N MET A 1 -29.21 -8.80 -2.47
CA MET A 1 -28.41 -10.06 -2.62
C MET A 1 -27.65 -10.33 -1.34
N LYS A 2 -27.48 -11.59 -0.95
CA LYS A 2 -26.75 -11.95 0.28
C LYS A 2 -25.25 -12.03 -0.04
N PHE A 3 -24.47 -11.06 0.44
CA PHE A 3 -23.01 -11.10 0.44
C PHE A 3 -22.51 -12.28 1.29
N LYS A 4 -22.18 -13.42 0.66
CA LYS A 4 -21.54 -14.59 1.28
C LYS A 4 -20.84 -15.53 0.25
N LYS A 5 -20.02 -15.00 -0.66
CA LYS A 5 -18.93 -15.77 -1.32
C LYS A 5 -17.72 -14.84 -1.45
N LEU A 6 -17.01 -14.67 -0.33
CA LEU A 6 -15.74 -13.95 -0.23
C LEU A 6 -14.74 -14.86 0.50
N PHE A 7 -14.21 -15.84 -0.23
CA PHE A 7 -13.02 -16.60 0.12
C PHE A 7 -12.19 -16.67 -1.18
N CYS A 8 -11.05 -16.01 -1.24
CA CYS A 8 -9.79 -16.42 -0.62
C CYS A 8 -9.27 -17.73 -1.23
N ILE A 9 -8.08 -17.63 -1.85
CA ILE A 9 -7.14 -18.75 -1.92
C ILE A 9 -6.62 -18.96 -0.48
N VAL A 10 -7.45 -19.58 0.35
CA VAL A 10 -7.12 -20.04 1.69
C VAL A 10 -7.61 -21.47 1.78
N ILE A 11 -6.64 -22.38 1.77
CA ILE A 11 -6.80 -23.80 2.05
C ILE A 11 -7.36 -23.93 3.49
N CYS A 12 -8.52 -24.58 3.64
CA CYS A 12 -9.08 -24.99 4.93
C CYS A 12 -10.02 -26.22 4.79
N VAL A 13 -9.53 -27.36 5.28
CA VAL A 13 -10.17 -28.35 6.16
C VAL A 13 -11.18 -29.34 5.57
N ALA A 14 -10.70 -30.59 5.45
CA ALA A 14 -11.35 -31.85 5.83
C ALA A 14 -12.11 -32.76 4.79
N LEU A 15 -12.87 -33.81 5.21
CA LEU A 15 -12.42 -35.19 4.90
C LEU A 15 -13.42 -36.44 4.85
N LEU A 16 -13.86 -37.06 3.71
CA LEU A 16 -14.04 -38.58 3.52
C LEU A 16 -14.34 -39.18 2.11
N ALA A 17 -13.64 -40.28 1.79
CA ALA A 17 -13.49 -40.92 0.47
C ALA A 17 -14.66 -41.78 -0.02
N LEU A 18 -14.77 -41.88 -1.36
CA LEU A 18 -15.19 -43.11 -2.03
C LEU A 18 -14.22 -43.47 -3.17
N SER A 19 -13.62 -44.65 -3.07
CA SER A 19 -12.83 -45.25 -4.14
C SER A 19 -13.75 -45.72 -5.28
N LEU A 20 -13.87 -44.95 -6.36
CA LEU A 20 -14.56 -45.39 -7.58
C LEU A 20 -13.67 -45.24 -8.82
N VAL A 21 -13.15 -46.37 -9.28
CA VAL A 21 -12.66 -46.54 -10.65
C VAL A 21 -13.86 -46.39 -11.59
N SER A 22 -14.00 -45.23 -12.22
CA SER A 22 -15.00 -44.97 -13.26
C SER A 22 -14.33 -44.86 -14.62
N CYS A 23 -14.29 -45.98 -15.36
CA CYS A 23 -13.99 -45.94 -16.79
C CYS A 23 -15.18 -45.34 -17.53
N SER A 24 -15.08 -44.08 -17.97
CA SER A 24 -15.98 -43.52 -18.99
C SER A 24 -15.20 -43.02 -20.21
N SER A 25 -15.69 -43.37 -21.40
CA SER A 25 -14.95 -43.28 -22.66
C SER A 25 -14.87 -41.85 -23.18
N GLY A 26 -13.72 -41.20 -23.00
CA GLY A 26 -13.43 -39.87 -23.56
C GLY A 26 -12.41 -39.04 -22.77
N SER A 27 -12.23 -39.34 -21.48
CA SER A 27 -11.20 -38.71 -20.65
C SER A 27 -9.78 -39.14 -21.08
N LYS A 28 -8.86 -38.19 -21.20
CA LYS A 28 -7.43 -38.41 -21.49
C LYS A 28 -6.61 -37.82 -20.34
N ALA A 29 -5.55 -38.50 -19.91
CA ALA A 29 -4.56 -37.91 -19.01
C ALA A 29 -3.90 -36.70 -19.71
N LEU A 30 -3.87 -35.56 -19.02
CA LEU A 30 -3.23 -34.33 -19.50
C LEU A 30 -1.95 -34.03 -18.71
N PHE A 31 -1.98 -34.30 -17.40
CA PHE A 31 -0.81 -34.27 -16.52
C PHE A 31 -0.66 -35.64 -15.88
N SER A 32 0.57 -36.13 -15.77
CA SER A 32 0.87 -37.42 -15.16
C SER A 32 2.12 -37.36 -14.28
N PHE A 33 2.02 -37.84 -13.05
CA PHE A 33 3.14 -37.94 -12.11
C PHE A 33 3.14 -39.32 -11.46
N ARG A 34 4.17 -40.12 -11.76
CA ARG A 34 4.43 -41.44 -11.14
C ARG A 34 3.21 -42.39 -11.13
N GLY A 35 2.38 -42.34 -12.18
CA GLY A 35 1.17 -43.17 -12.34
C GLY A 35 -0.11 -42.56 -11.77
N THR A 36 -0.04 -41.39 -11.11
CA THR A 36 -1.18 -40.52 -10.85
C THR A 36 -1.43 -39.64 -12.07
N GLU A 37 -2.71 -39.43 -12.42
CA GLU A 37 -3.12 -38.69 -13.62
C GLU A 37 -4.16 -37.62 -13.27
N LEU A 38 -4.04 -36.44 -13.87
CA LEU A 38 -5.06 -35.40 -13.91
C LEU A 38 -5.55 -35.28 -15.36
N SER A 39 -6.87 -35.32 -15.55
CA SER A 39 -7.50 -35.43 -16.87
C SER A 39 -7.65 -34.10 -17.61
N ASN A 40 -7.77 -34.17 -18.93
CA ASN A 40 -8.14 -33.03 -19.76
C ASN A 40 -9.50 -32.41 -19.35
N LYS A 41 -10.47 -33.23 -18.90
CA LYS A 41 -11.73 -32.75 -18.31
C LYS A 41 -11.51 -31.91 -17.04
N MET A 42 -10.70 -32.40 -16.11
CA MET A 42 -10.37 -31.70 -14.87
C MET A 42 -9.75 -30.34 -15.15
N TYR A 43 -8.76 -30.30 -16.04
CA TYR A 43 -8.12 -29.06 -16.45
C TYR A 43 -9.09 -28.08 -17.12
N SER A 44 -10.02 -28.58 -17.94
CA SER A 44 -11.07 -27.77 -18.56
C SER A 44 -12.02 -27.14 -17.54
N TYR A 45 -12.37 -27.88 -16.48
CA TYR A 45 -13.13 -27.36 -15.34
C TYR A 45 -12.35 -26.28 -14.58
N MET A 46 -11.08 -26.55 -14.22
CA MET A 46 -10.20 -25.58 -13.55
C MET A 46 -10.09 -24.26 -14.34
N LEU A 47 -9.89 -24.35 -15.66
CA LEU A 47 -9.81 -23.21 -16.57
C LEU A 47 -11.10 -22.38 -16.59
N SER A 48 -12.25 -23.05 -16.64
CA SER A 48 -13.56 -22.41 -16.72
C SER A 48 -13.98 -21.77 -15.38
N SER A 49 -13.64 -22.43 -14.26
CA SER A 49 -13.83 -21.93 -12.91
C SER A 49 -12.98 -20.68 -12.63
N GLN A 50 -11.69 -20.71 -12.99
CA GLN A 50 -10.80 -19.55 -12.87
C GLN A 50 -11.26 -18.36 -13.71
N LYS A 51 -11.85 -18.61 -14.90
CA LYS A 51 -12.42 -17.56 -15.74
C LYS A 51 -13.66 -16.92 -15.12
N ALA A 52 -14.55 -17.71 -14.51
CA ALA A 52 -15.69 -17.20 -13.76
C ALA A 52 -15.27 -16.35 -12.56
N TYR A 53 -14.27 -16.80 -11.79
CA TYR A 53 -13.70 -16.03 -10.68
C TYR A 53 -13.19 -14.67 -11.13
N LEU A 54 -12.36 -14.62 -12.18
CA LEU A 54 -11.84 -13.36 -12.69
C LEU A 54 -12.95 -12.44 -13.20
N GLN A 55 -13.97 -12.97 -13.90
CA GLN A 55 -15.11 -12.17 -14.34
C GLN A 55 -15.87 -11.55 -13.15
N GLN A 56 -16.16 -12.33 -12.10
CA GLN A 56 -16.79 -11.82 -10.88
C GLN A 56 -15.93 -10.75 -10.19
N LEU A 57 -14.60 -10.90 -10.21
CA LEU A 57 -13.66 -9.91 -9.68
C LEU A 57 -13.72 -8.60 -10.47
N PHE A 58 -13.68 -8.65 -11.81
CA PHE A 58 -13.85 -7.47 -12.67
C PHE A 58 -15.21 -6.78 -12.42
N ASP A 59 -16.30 -7.55 -12.33
CA ASP A 59 -17.64 -7.03 -12.06
C ASP A 59 -17.75 -6.36 -10.67
N TYR A 60 -17.09 -6.93 -9.65
CA TYR A 60 -16.97 -6.33 -8.32
C TYR A 60 -16.24 -4.98 -8.35
N TYR A 61 -15.06 -4.90 -8.98
CA TYR A 61 -14.30 -3.65 -9.07
C TYR A 61 -15.06 -2.59 -9.89
N ASN A 62 -15.73 -2.98 -10.97
CA ASN A 62 -16.60 -2.08 -11.74
C ASN A 62 -17.77 -1.54 -10.89
N ALA A 63 -18.40 -2.38 -10.08
CA ALA A 63 -19.47 -1.97 -9.17
C ALA A 63 -18.95 -1.02 -8.08
N MET A 64 -17.79 -1.31 -7.47
CA MET A 64 -17.17 -0.46 -6.45
C MET A 64 -16.79 0.92 -7.02
N ALA A 65 -16.15 0.97 -8.19
CA ALA A 65 -15.80 2.22 -8.87
C ALA A 65 -17.05 3.10 -9.17
N SER A 66 -18.20 2.47 -9.46
CA SER A 66 -19.48 3.18 -9.66
C SER A 66 -20.07 3.76 -8.36
N MET A 67 -19.68 3.25 -7.19
CA MET A 67 -20.21 3.66 -5.88
C MET A 67 -19.32 4.67 -5.15
N TYR A 68 -17.99 4.51 -5.22
CA TYR A 68 -17.03 5.27 -4.41
C TYR A 68 -16.21 6.28 -5.23
N GLY A 69 -16.29 6.21 -6.56
CA GLY A 69 -15.48 7.02 -7.47
C GLY A 69 -14.37 6.19 -8.11
N GLN A 70 -13.95 6.63 -9.30
CA GLN A 70 -13.10 5.80 -10.16
C GLN A 70 -11.62 5.81 -9.73
N GLU A 71 -11.12 6.90 -9.15
CA GLU A 71 -9.69 7.10 -8.87
C GLU A 71 -9.15 6.21 -7.75
N GLU A 72 -9.83 6.16 -6.60
CA GLU A 72 -9.41 5.35 -5.44
C GLU A 72 -9.48 3.84 -5.72
N ILE A 73 -10.56 3.40 -6.39
CA ILE A 73 -10.74 1.99 -6.77
C ILE A 73 -9.77 1.59 -7.91
N ALA A 74 -9.49 2.48 -8.86
CA ALA A 74 -8.55 2.19 -9.95
C ALA A 74 -7.14 1.89 -9.45
N ALA A 75 -6.62 2.64 -8.47
CA ALA A 75 -5.30 2.37 -7.90
C ALA A 75 -5.19 0.95 -7.32
N SER A 76 -6.18 0.54 -6.49
CA SER A 76 -6.22 -0.81 -5.92
C SER A 76 -6.30 -1.91 -6.99
N PHE A 77 -6.98 -1.63 -8.11
CA PHE A 77 -7.16 -2.59 -9.19
C PHE A 77 -5.93 -2.66 -10.12
N GLU A 78 -5.28 -1.53 -10.39
CA GLU A 78 -4.01 -1.48 -11.12
C GLU A 78 -2.90 -2.21 -10.35
N ASP A 79 -2.85 -2.10 -9.02
CA ASP A 79 -1.91 -2.87 -8.19
C ASP A 79 -2.20 -4.37 -8.18
N TYR A 80 -3.48 -4.77 -8.14
CA TYR A 80 -3.85 -6.17 -8.35
C TYR A 80 -3.40 -6.69 -9.72
N LEU A 81 -3.62 -5.92 -10.80
CA LEU A 81 -3.16 -6.31 -12.14
C LEU A 81 -1.64 -6.38 -12.21
N ARG A 82 -0.92 -5.39 -11.69
CA ARG A 82 0.55 -5.30 -11.68
C ARG A 82 1.21 -6.47 -10.95
N SER A 83 0.71 -6.80 -9.75
CA SER A 83 1.19 -7.95 -8.97
C SER A 83 0.95 -9.30 -9.66
N ASN A 84 -0.13 -9.42 -10.46
CA ASN A 84 -0.51 -10.66 -11.14
C ASN A 84 -0.13 -10.71 -12.64
N THR A 85 0.69 -9.78 -13.14
CA THR A 85 1.12 -9.74 -14.56
C THR A 85 2.62 -9.80 -14.75
N THR A 86 3.36 -10.34 -13.78
CA THR A 86 4.82 -10.56 -13.88
C THR A 86 5.11 -12.06 -14.01
N ASP A 87 5.94 -12.47 -14.99
CA ASP A 87 6.38 -13.85 -15.14
C ASP A 87 7.60 -14.19 -14.25
N ALA A 88 8.02 -15.46 -14.25
CA ALA A 88 9.12 -15.96 -13.43
C ALA A 88 10.50 -15.34 -13.78
N ASP A 89 10.63 -14.74 -14.96
CA ASP A 89 11.84 -14.03 -15.41
C ASP A 89 11.75 -12.50 -15.14
N GLY A 90 10.65 -12.03 -14.54
CA GLY A 90 10.42 -10.62 -14.20
C GLY A 90 9.82 -9.78 -15.34
N ASN A 91 9.35 -10.39 -16.43
CA ASN A 91 8.76 -9.66 -17.55
C ASN A 91 7.26 -9.43 -17.34
N THR A 92 6.75 -8.30 -17.83
CA THR A 92 5.30 -8.06 -17.88
C THR A 92 4.64 -8.93 -18.95
N VAL A 93 3.64 -9.70 -18.55
CA VAL A 93 2.80 -10.56 -19.41
C VAL A 93 1.34 -10.11 -19.36
N THR A 94 0.49 -10.62 -20.25
CA THR A 94 -0.95 -10.37 -20.16
C THR A 94 -1.59 -11.15 -19.01
N VAL A 95 -2.70 -10.65 -18.46
CA VAL A 95 -3.51 -11.36 -17.44
C VAL A 95 -3.86 -12.78 -17.89
N ALA A 96 -4.19 -12.97 -19.18
CA ALA A 96 -4.50 -14.28 -19.74
C ALA A 96 -3.29 -15.24 -19.74
N GLN A 97 -2.08 -14.74 -20.02
CA GLN A 97 -0.85 -15.53 -19.94
C GLN A 97 -0.50 -15.91 -18.49
N ALA A 98 -0.54 -14.95 -17.57
CA ALA A 98 -0.32 -15.21 -16.15
C ALA A 98 -1.33 -16.24 -15.59
N THR A 99 -2.61 -16.08 -15.95
CA THR A 99 -3.68 -17.00 -15.53
C THR A 99 -3.49 -18.40 -16.12
N ASN A 100 -3.16 -18.53 -17.41
CA ASN A 100 -2.82 -19.82 -18.02
C ASN A 100 -1.66 -20.51 -17.29
N ASN A 101 -0.57 -19.78 -17.03
CA ASN A 101 0.59 -20.30 -16.31
C ASN A 101 0.21 -20.77 -14.89
N MET A 102 -0.56 -19.97 -14.15
CA MET A 102 -1.06 -20.32 -12.82
C MET A 102 -1.91 -21.60 -12.84
N ILE A 103 -2.82 -21.77 -13.80
CA ILE A 103 -3.64 -22.99 -13.90
C ILE A 103 -2.79 -24.22 -14.23
N ILE A 104 -1.77 -24.08 -15.08
CA ILE A 104 -0.78 -25.15 -15.36
C ILE A 104 0.00 -25.51 -14.09
N GLU A 105 0.42 -24.53 -13.29
CA GLU A 105 1.06 -24.80 -11.99
C GLU A 105 0.10 -25.47 -11.00
N SER A 106 -1.15 -25.03 -10.90
CA SER A 106 -2.17 -25.65 -10.05
C SER A 106 -2.47 -27.10 -10.48
N ALA A 107 -2.46 -27.41 -11.78
CA ALA A 107 -2.63 -28.78 -12.26
C ALA A 107 -1.44 -29.68 -11.89
N LYS A 108 -0.21 -29.15 -11.94
CA LYS A 108 1.00 -29.83 -11.43
C LYS A 108 0.95 -30.02 -9.92
N TYR A 109 0.52 -29.01 -9.18
CA TYR A 109 0.33 -29.04 -7.73
C TYR A 109 -0.64 -30.16 -7.31
N LEU A 110 -1.84 -30.19 -7.90
CA LEU A 110 -2.86 -31.20 -7.60
C LEU A 110 -2.40 -32.63 -7.96
N VAL A 111 -1.81 -32.87 -9.13
CA VAL A 111 -1.37 -34.23 -9.51
C VAL A 111 -0.22 -34.77 -8.63
N VAL A 112 0.62 -33.88 -8.09
CA VAL A 112 1.67 -34.24 -7.12
C VAL A 112 1.09 -34.52 -5.73
N ILE A 113 0.14 -33.70 -5.26
CA ILE A 113 -0.56 -33.92 -3.99
C ILE A 113 -1.34 -35.23 -4.02
N ASP A 114 -2.15 -35.45 -5.05
CA ASP A 114 -2.91 -36.69 -5.26
C ASP A 114 -2.00 -37.93 -5.21
N HIS A 115 -0.79 -37.84 -5.76
CA HIS A 115 0.19 -38.92 -5.70
C HIS A 115 0.66 -39.19 -4.28
N PHE A 116 1.05 -38.17 -3.53
CA PHE A 116 1.54 -38.35 -2.17
C PHE A 116 0.42 -38.77 -1.20
N CYS A 117 -0.80 -38.24 -1.34
CA CYS A 117 -1.94 -38.71 -0.55
C CYS A 117 -2.21 -40.20 -0.80
N LYS A 118 -2.22 -40.65 -2.06
CA LYS A 118 -2.33 -42.08 -2.41
C LYS A 118 -1.14 -42.91 -1.90
N GLN A 119 0.08 -42.37 -1.94
CA GLN A 119 1.30 -43.06 -1.48
C GLN A 119 1.29 -43.27 0.04
N TYR A 120 0.84 -42.28 0.81
CA TYR A 120 0.81 -42.31 2.27
C TYR A 120 -0.49 -42.90 2.84
N GLY A 121 -1.48 -43.19 2.00
CA GLY A 121 -2.81 -43.62 2.44
C GLY A 121 -3.56 -42.52 3.18
N LEU A 122 -3.31 -41.26 2.82
CA LEU A 122 -4.08 -40.10 3.28
C LEU A 122 -5.40 -40.11 2.53
N GLU A 123 -6.29 -40.92 3.08
CA GLU A 123 -7.70 -40.75 2.89
C GLU A 123 -8.25 -39.97 4.06
N ILE A 124 -9.49 -39.63 3.89
CA ILE A 124 -9.92 -38.36 4.34
C ILE A 124 -10.86 -38.75 5.52
N THR A 125 -10.50 -38.52 6.80
CA THR A 125 -11.28 -38.93 8.01
C THR A 125 -11.86 -37.81 8.93
N ASP A 126 -12.82 -36.99 8.49
CA ASP A 126 -13.70 -36.08 9.28
C ASP A 126 -15.00 -35.67 8.53
N GLU A 127 -16.14 -36.11 9.08
CA GLU A 127 -17.52 -35.94 8.58
C GLU A 127 -17.95 -34.48 8.33
N SER A 128 -17.41 -33.53 9.08
CA SER A 128 -17.84 -32.13 9.05
C SER A 128 -17.57 -31.47 7.70
N ALA A 129 -16.43 -31.77 7.11
CA ALA A 129 -16.03 -31.24 5.82
C ALA A 129 -16.36 -32.12 4.62
N ILE A 130 -16.67 -33.41 4.81
CA ILE A 130 -17.52 -34.09 3.82
C ILE A 130 -18.77 -33.24 3.62
N ALA A 131 -19.44 -32.86 4.72
CA ALA A 131 -20.66 -32.08 4.63
C ALA A 131 -20.43 -30.72 3.98
N GLU A 132 -19.29 -30.04 4.19
CA GLU A 132 -18.97 -28.81 3.45
C GLU A 132 -18.86 -29.02 1.94
N ILE A 133 -18.16 -30.06 1.46
CA ILE A 133 -18.08 -30.38 0.02
C ILE A 133 -19.45 -30.76 -0.54
N GLU A 134 -20.17 -31.67 0.13
CA GLU A 134 -21.47 -32.14 -0.35
C GLU A 134 -22.52 -31.02 -0.30
N ASN A 135 -22.42 -30.05 0.62
CA ASN A 135 -23.26 -28.86 0.65
C ASN A 135 -23.01 -27.96 -0.57
N VAL A 136 -21.76 -27.75 -0.98
CA VAL A 136 -21.44 -26.99 -2.21
C VAL A 136 -22.04 -27.70 -3.43
N LEU A 137 -21.81 -29.02 -3.54
CA LEU A 137 -22.39 -29.84 -4.61
C LEU A 137 -23.93 -29.82 -4.60
N GLU A 138 -24.58 -29.76 -3.42
CA GLU A 138 -26.03 -29.63 -3.33
C GLU A 138 -26.51 -28.22 -3.71
N GLU A 139 -25.83 -27.14 -3.31
CA GLU A 139 -26.12 -25.77 -3.74
C GLU A 139 -26.04 -25.63 -5.27
N ASP A 140 -25.06 -26.25 -5.91
CA ASP A 140 -24.86 -26.20 -7.36
C ASP A 140 -25.92 -27.03 -8.11
N ILE A 141 -26.30 -28.21 -7.58
CA ILE A 141 -27.47 -28.98 -8.06
C ILE A 141 -28.78 -28.18 -7.93
N GLN A 142 -28.99 -27.49 -6.81
CA GLN A 142 -30.17 -26.66 -6.58
C GLN A 142 -30.20 -25.43 -7.49
N THR A 143 -29.04 -24.83 -7.78
CA THR A 143 -28.89 -23.67 -8.67
C THR A 143 -29.16 -24.04 -10.14
N ALA A 144 -28.64 -25.18 -10.60
CA ALA A 144 -28.93 -25.73 -11.93
C ALA A 144 -30.36 -26.31 -12.03
N GLY A 145 -31.01 -26.60 -10.91
CA GLY A 145 -32.38 -27.11 -10.80
C GLY A 145 -32.53 -28.63 -10.79
N SER A 146 -31.56 -29.39 -11.31
CA SER A 146 -31.40 -30.83 -11.07
C SER A 146 -29.97 -31.30 -11.41
N LEU A 147 -29.60 -32.51 -10.97
CA LEU A 147 -28.31 -33.12 -11.30
C LEU A 147 -28.16 -33.38 -12.80
N GLU A 148 -29.24 -33.70 -13.52
CA GLU A 148 -29.22 -33.83 -14.98
C GLU A 148 -28.93 -32.47 -15.65
N TYR A 149 -29.56 -31.39 -15.19
CA TYR A 149 -29.30 -30.04 -15.71
C TYR A 149 -27.88 -29.56 -15.35
N LEU A 150 -27.40 -29.84 -14.13
CA LEU A 150 -26.02 -29.55 -13.74
C LEU A 150 -25.02 -30.23 -14.68
N ASN A 151 -25.21 -31.53 -14.98
CA ASN A 151 -24.36 -32.24 -15.94
C ASN A 151 -24.46 -31.68 -17.37
N ILE A 152 -25.63 -31.18 -17.79
CA ILE A 152 -25.77 -30.49 -19.09
C ILE A 152 -24.94 -29.19 -19.11
N LEU A 153 -25.00 -28.39 -18.04
CA LEU A 153 -24.19 -27.16 -17.90
C LEU A 153 -22.70 -27.50 -17.85
N LEU A 154 -22.27 -28.41 -16.97
CA LEU A 154 -20.89 -28.87 -16.83
C LEU A 154 -20.29 -29.40 -18.16
N SER A 155 -21.10 -30.06 -18.99
CA SER A 155 -20.65 -30.57 -20.29
C SER A 155 -20.21 -29.49 -21.28
N GLN A 156 -20.70 -28.25 -21.14
CA GLN A 156 -20.26 -27.11 -21.95
C GLN A 156 -18.80 -26.74 -21.67
N PHE A 157 -18.35 -27.00 -20.45
CA PHE A 157 -16.98 -26.82 -19.97
C PHE A 157 -16.13 -28.09 -20.12
N GLY A 158 -16.64 -29.13 -20.80
CA GLY A 158 -15.97 -30.43 -20.95
C GLY A 158 -15.95 -31.29 -19.68
N ALA A 159 -16.72 -30.91 -18.65
CA ALA A 159 -16.76 -31.53 -17.34
C ALA A 159 -18.07 -32.30 -17.10
N ASP A 160 -18.17 -32.92 -15.94
CA ASP A 160 -19.37 -33.56 -15.39
C ASP A 160 -19.29 -33.50 -13.85
N TYR A 161 -20.37 -33.90 -13.17
CA TYR A 161 -20.46 -33.84 -11.70
C TYR A 161 -19.33 -34.61 -10.99
N ASP A 162 -18.87 -35.73 -11.55
CA ASP A 162 -17.78 -36.52 -10.98
C ASP A 162 -16.44 -35.75 -11.05
N VAL A 163 -16.22 -34.97 -12.12
CA VAL A 163 -15.04 -34.08 -12.25
C VAL A 163 -15.10 -32.92 -11.25
N GLU A 164 -16.25 -32.26 -11.10
CA GLU A 164 -16.44 -31.18 -10.11
C GLU A 164 -16.23 -31.68 -8.69
N LYS A 165 -16.84 -32.82 -8.35
CA LYS A 165 -16.63 -33.51 -7.08
C LYS A 165 -15.15 -33.86 -6.88
N GLN A 166 -14.50 -34.47 -7.87
CA GLN A 166 -13.07 -34.77 -7.78
C GLN A 166 -12.24 -33.50 -7.55
N TYR A 167 -12.57 -32.37 -8.18
CA TYR A 167 -11.84 -31.11 -8.02
C TYR A 167 -11.86 -30.63 -6.57
N LEU A 168 -13.05 -30.51 -5.98
CA LEU A 168 -13.23 -30.07 -4.59
C LEU A 168 -12.44 -30.96 -3.61
N TYR A 169 -12.61 -32.29 -3.72
CA TYR A 169 -11.88 -33.26 -2.90
C TYR A 169 -10.34 -33.20 -3.10
N SER A 170 -9.86 -32.95 -4.33
CA SER A 170 -8.42 -32.82 -4.62
C SER A 170 -7.83 -31.54 -4.02
N THR A 171 -8.55 -30.42 -4.05
CA THR A 171 -8.09 -29.16 -3.46
C THR A 171 -7.94 -29.26 -1.93
N MET A 172 -8.88 -29.92 -1.25
CA MET A 172 -8.82 -30.14 0.20
C MET A 172 -7.80 -31.22 0.58
N SER A 173 -7.42 -32.09 -0.36
CA SER A 173 -6.35 -33.08 -0.15
C SER A 173 -4.96 -32.45 0.08
N ALA A 174 -4.78 -31.17 -0.26
CA ALA A 174 -3.55 -30.43 0.01
C ALA A 174 -3.23 -30.32 1.49
N GLU A 175 -4.23 -30.01 2.33
CA GLU A 175 -4.05 -29.77 3.76
C GLU A 175 -3.70 -31.03 4.53
N LEU A 176 -4.18 -32.19 4.08
CA LEU A 176 -3.87 -33.47 4.73
C LEU A 176 -2.42 -33.85 4.52
N LEU A 177 -1.90 -33.56 3.32
CA LEU A 177 -0.49 -33.75 3.03
C LEU A 177 0.35 -32.73 3.78
N PHE A 178 -0.12 -31.48 3.88
CA PHE A 178 0.48 -30.47 4.73
C PHE A 178 0.54 -30.93 6.19
N ASP A 179 -0.56 -31.38 6.80
CA ASP A 179 -0.60 -31.87 8.18
C ASP A 179 0.23 -33.14 8.40
N HIS A 180 0.18 -34.07 7.44
CA HIS A 180 0.99 -35.30 7.49
C HIS A 180 2.49 -35.00 7.45
N LEU A 181 2.92 -33.96 6.74
CA LEU A 181 4.32 -33.57 6.64
C LEU A 181 4.72 -32.57 7.73
N TYR A 182 3.94 -31.53 7.98
CA TYR A 182 4.30 -30.37 8.79
C TYR A 182 3.34 -30.08 9.95
N GLY A 183 2.31 -30.88 10.20
CA GLY A 183 1.42 -30.71 11.36
C GLY A 183 2.13 -30.93 12.72
N GLU A 184 1.36 -30.94 13.81
CA GLU A 184 1.88 -31.16 15.18
C GLU A 184 2.74 -32.43 15.30
N ASN A 185 2.36 -33.48 14.57
CA ASN A 185 3.04 -34.78 14.54
C ASN A 185 3.58 -35.12 13.13
N GLY A 186 3.86 -34.09 12.31
CA GLY A 186 4.22 -34.24 10.90
C GLY A 186 5.58 -34.93 10.67
N ALA A 187 5.68 -35.73 9.60
CA ALA A 187 6.86 -36.51 9.23
C ALA A 187 8.09 -35.68 8.82
N GLN A 188 7.89 -34.40 8.52
CA GLN A 188 8.86 -33.36 8.17
C GLN A 188 8.69 -32.10 9.06
N ARG A 189 8.10 -32.25 10.26
CA ARG A 189 7.91 -31.16 11.23
C ARG A 189 9.19 -30.37 11.42
N LEU A 190 9.06 -29.03 11.37
CA LEU A 190 10.21 -28.13 11.43
C LEU A 190 10.89 -28.17 12.81
N ASP A 191 12.20 -27.98 12.81
CA ASP A 191 12.99 -27.85 14.04
C ASP A 191 12.67 -26.54 14.76
N GLU A 192 12.50 -26.58 16.08
CA GLU A 192 12.14 -25.41 16.89
C GLU A 192 13.16 -24.26 16.75
N ASN A 193 14.45 -24.56 16.58
CA ASN A 193 15.47 -23.54 16.38
C ASN A 193 15.32 -22.87 15.00
N ALA A 194 14.95 -23.62 13.97
CA ALA A 194 14.71 -23.04 12.63
C ALA A 194 13.49 -22.09 12.64
N VAL A 195 12.44 -22.44 13.39
CA VAL A 195 11.26 -21.58 13.61
C VAL A 195 11.66 -20.32 14.40
N LYS A 196 12.51 -20.45 15.42
CA LYS A 196 13.02 -19.32 16.21
C LYS A 196 13.93 -18.41 15.39
N GLU A 197 14.82 -18.96 14.59
CA GLU A 197 15.64 -18.21 13.64
C GLU A 197 14.80 -17.50 12.57
N GLN A 198 13.61 -17.99 12.24
CA GLN A 198 12.70 -17.30 11.32
C GLN A 198 11.96 -16.16 12.02
N PHE A 199 11.48 -16.39 13.25
CA PHE A 199 10.90 -15.34 14.09
C PHE A 199 11.88 -14.16 14.28
N GLU A 200 13.15 -14.44 14.59
CA GLU A 200 14.21 -13.43 14.76
C GLU A 200 14.61 -12.70 13.45
N LYS A 201 14.16 -13.17 12.27
CA LYS A 201 14.35 -12.50 10.97
C LYS A 201 13.13 -11.70 10.53
N GLU A 202 11.92 -12.17 10.83
CA GLU A 202 10.67 -11.54 10.40
C GLU A 202 10.23 -10.40 11.33
N TYR A 203 10.51 -10.52 12.62
CA TYR A 203 10.02 -9.58 13.63
C TYR A 203 11.13 -8.69 14.20
N ASN A 204 10.72 -7.50 14.62
CA ASN A 204 11.47 -6.57 15.44
C ASN A 204 10.74 -6.31 16.76
N LYS A 205 11.48 -5.93 17.82
CA LYS A 205 10.89 -5.49 19.10
C LYS A 205 11.46 -4.15 19.55
N ILE A 206 10.57 -3.22 19.88
CA ILE A 206 10.93 -1.87 20.37
C ILE A 206 10.09 -1.45 21.58
N ASP A 207 10.72 -0.70 22.47
CA ASP A 207 10.02 0.19 23.39
C ASP A 207 9.84 1.54 22.68
N VAL A 208 8.66 2.15 22.76
CA VAL A 208 8.33 3.43 22.09
C VAL A 208 7.89 4.47 23.11
N LEU A 209 8.50 5.65 23.05
CA LEU A 209 8.03 6.85 23.72
C LEU A 209 7.61 7.87 22.64
N TYR A 210 6.30 8.07 22.47
CA TYR A 210 5.71 8.84 21.37
C TYR A 210 5.23 10.22 21.80
N TYR A 211 5.71 11.24 21.10
CA TYR A 211 5.39 12.65 21.27
C TYR A 211 4.48 13.11 20.13
N ALA A 212 3.17 12.87 20.24
CA ALA A 212 2.20 13.30 19.24
C ALA A 212 2.13 14.83 19.13
N TYR A 213 2.19 15.37 17.91
CA TYR A 213 1.96 16.80 17.63
C TYR A 213 0.50 17.20 17.85
N TYR A 214 -0.41 16.31 17.42
CA TYR A 214 -1.84 16.56 17.43
C TYR A 214 -2.53 15.84 18.60
N GLU A 215 -3.64 16.41 19.04
CA GLU A 215 -4.66 15.77 19.88
C GLU A 215 -5.94 15.56 19.07
N SER A 216 -6.82 14.67 19.52
CA SER A 216 -8.11 14.40 18.88
C SER A 216 -9.26 14.67 19.84
N ASP A 217 -10.32 15.30 19.33
CA ASP A 217 -11.58 15.45 20.06
C ASP A 217 -12.43 14.16 20.04
N ASP A 218 -13.57 14.18 20.76
CA ASP A 218 -14.52 13.06 20.83
C ASP A 218 -15.11 12.65 19.46
N GLU A 219 -15.01 13.52 18.43
CA GLU A 219 -15.47 13.28 17.06
C GLU A 219 -14.34 12.79 16.14
N GLY A 220 -13.09 12.76 16.62
CA GLY A 220 -11.90 12.33 15.88
C GLY A 220 -11.20 13.45 15.08
N ASN A 221 -11.64 14.71 15.20
CA ASN A 221 -10.98 15.83 14.55
C ASN A 221 -9.60 16.06 15.20
N LYS A 222 -8.57 16.30 14.40
CA LYS A 222 -7.20 16.54 14.88
C LYS A 222 -6.92 18.03 15.00
N THR A 223 -6.42 18.46 16.14
CA THR A 223 -5.92 19.83 16.39
C THR A 223 -4.49 19.79 16.90
N ILE A 224 -3.66 20.78 16.56
CA ILE A 224 -2.31 20.87 17.13
C ILE A 224 -2.40 21.10 18.64
N LYS A 225 -1.60 20.35 19.41
CA LYS A 225 -1.56 20.49 20.86
C LYS A 225 -1.18 21.89 21.29
N GLN A 226 -1.77 22.34 22.40
CA GLN A 226 -1.44 23.63 22.98
C GLN A 226 -0.15 23.54 23.81
N ILE A 227 0.77 24.47 23.54
CA ILE A 227 2.09 24.57 24.16
C ILE A 227 2.23 25.93 24.87
N ASP A 228 2.14 25.93 26.21
CA ASP A 228 2.20 27.13 27.06
C ASP A 228 3.49 27.98 26.89
N SER A 229 4.57 27.38 26.38
CA SER A 229 5.85 28.07 26.12
C SER A 229 5.90 28.82 24.78
N VAL A 230 4.89 28.68 23.91
CA VAL A 230 4.79 29.43 22.65
C VAL A 230 4.09 30.77 22.89
N THR A 231 4.81 31.86 22.62
CA THR A 231 4.34 33.24 22.86
C THR A 231 3.98 33.97 21.58
N ASP A 232 3.14 35.00 21.69
CA ASP A 232 2.84 35.93 20.59
C ASP A 232 4.10 36.54 19.96
N GLU A 233 5.17 36.77 20.74
CA GLU A 233 6.43 37.29 20.22
C GLU A 233 7.12 36.29 19.28
N GLN A 234 7.17 35.01 19.65
CA GLN A 234 7.70 33.94 18.80
C GLN A 234 6.83 33.71 17.56
N ILE A 235 5.49 33.77 17.69
CA ILE A 235 4.56 33.67 16.55
C ILE A 235 4.84 34.80 15.54
N ASN A 236 5.00 36.04 16.02
CA ASN A 236 5.32 37.17 15.16
C ASN A 236 6.72 37.07 14.52
N GLU A 237 7.73 36.55 15.24
CA GLU A 237 9.06 36.28 14.69
C GLU A 237 9.04 35.18 13.62
N TYR A 238 8.31 34.09 13.87
CA TYR A 238 8.10 33.02 12.89
C TYR A 238 7.42 33.57 11.63
N ILE A 239 6.37 34.38 11.80
CA ILE A 239 5.67 35.02 10.66
C ILE A 239 6.63 35.92 9.88
N ALA A 240 7.43 36.75 10.55
CA ALA A 240 8.40 37.63 9.89
C ALA A 240 9.48 36.87 9.10
N ASN A 241 9.85 35.67 9.55
CA ASN A 241 10.84 34.79 8.92
C ASN A 241 10.26 33.92 7.79
N LYS A 242 8.97 33.55 7.89
CA LYS A 242 8.26 32.64 6.96
C LYS A 242 7.46 33.37 5.88
N TYR A 243 7.03 34.62 6.10
CA TYR A 243 6.16 35.36 5.18
C TYR A 243 6.74 36.70 4.71
N ALA A 244 6.34 37.11 3.51
CA ALA A 244 6.81 38.33 2.85
C ALA A 244 5.71 39.02 2.05
N LYS A 245 5.18 40.14 2.55
CA LYS A 245 4.33 41.03 1.74
C LYS A 245 5.17 41.84 0.75
N ILE A 246 4.83 41.75 -0.54
CA ILE A 246 5.48 42.54 -1.60
C ILE A 246 4.46 43.25 -2.48
N LYS A 247 4.88 44.39 -3.06
CA LYS A 247 4.33 44.91 -4.31
C LYS A 247 5.31 44.61 -5.44
N TYR A 248 4.81 44.43 -6.66
CA TYR A 248 5.65 44.19 -7.82
C TYR A 248 5.17 44.92 -9.08
N VAL A 249 6.13 45.31 -9.93
CA VAL A 249 5.93 45.65 -11.34
C VAL A 249 6.42 44.46 -12.15
N LEU A 250 5.58 43.88 -13.00
CA LEU A 250 5.92 42.74 -13.85
C LEU A 250 5.85 43.13 -15.33
N LEU A 251 6.95 42.88 -16.04
CA LEU A 251 7.10 43.02 -17.49
C LEU A 251 7.42 41.64 -18.06
N TYR A 252 6.48 41.04 -18.79
CA TYR A 252 6.58 39.65 -19.26
C TYR A 252 7.62 39.51 -20.37
N THR A 253 8.44 38.46 -20.28
CA THR A 253 9.37 38.03 -21.35
C THR A 253 8.86 36.79 -22.11
N ILE A 254 7.66 36.32 -21.75
CA ILE A 254 6.92 35.26 -22.43
C ILE A 254 5.55 35.77 -22.89
N ASP A 255 5.00 35.17 -23.94
CA ASP A 255 3.59 35.29 -24.28
C ASP A 255 2.76 34.47 -23.27
N ILE A 256 1.90 35.12 -22.50
CA ILE A 256 1.13 34.47 -21.41
C ILE A 256 0.02 33.52 -21.89
N THR A 257 -0.25 33.45 -23.19
CA THR A 257 -1.25 32.54 -23.78
C THR A 257 -0.63 31.23 -24.24
N THR A 258 0.61 31.30 -24.74
CA THR A 258 1.34 30.17 -25.36
C THR A 258 2.54 29.71 -24.55
N LEU A 259 2.93 30.47 -23.51
CA LEU A 259 4.11 30.29 -22.66
C LEU A 259 5.45 30.28 -23.40
N ASN A 260 5.48 30.74 -24.66
CA ASN A 260 6.71 30.88 -25.45
C ASN A 260 7.41 32.20 -25.14
N LYS A 261 8.74 32.19 -25.23
CA LYS A 261 9.58 33.39 -25.10
C LYS A 261 9.28 34.40 -26.21
N LEU A 262 9.21 35.69 -25.85
CA LEU A 262 9.07 36.81 -26.78
C LEU A 262 10.35 37.02 -27.63
N SER A 263 10.29 37.89 -28.64
CA SER A 263 11.47 38.21 -29.45
C SER A 263 12.55 38.93 -28.65
N GLU A 264 13.81 38.83 -29.10
CA GLU A 264 14.95 39.51 -28.44
C GLU A 264 14.77 41.03 -28.39
N GLU A 265 14.15 41.63 -29.41
CA GLU A 265 13.85 43.06 -29.46
C GLU A 265 12.81 43.46 -28.41
N GLU A 266 11.73 42.68 -28.27
CA GLU A 266 10.72 42.91 -27.23
C GLU A 266 11.31 42.75 -25.83
N ILE A 267 12.10 41.69 -25.59
CA ILE A 267 12.75 41.44 -24.30
C ILE A 267 13.71 42.58 -23.93
N ALA A 268 14.50 43.10 -24.88
CA ALA A 268 15.34 44.27 -24.63
C ALA A 268 14.53 45.53 -24.27
N GLN A 269 13.33 45.70 -24.85
CA GLN A 269 12.41 46.78 -24.45
C GLN A 269 11.85 46.57 -23.03
N LYS A 270 11.51 45.33 -22.64
CA LYS A 270 11.09 45.00 -21.26
C LYS A 270 12.20 45.26 -20.26
N GLU A 271 13.43 44.85 -20.58
CA GLU A 271 14.61 45.08 -19.73
C GLU A 271 14.88 46.57 -19.52
N ALA A 272 14.84 47.37 -20.60
CA ALA A 272 15.01 48.82 -20.52
C ALA A 272 13.91 49.48 -19.67
N ALA A 273 12.65 49.07 -19.84
CA ALA A 273 11.53 49.58 -19.05
C ALA A 273 11.65 49.20 -17.56
N ALA A 274 12.04 47.96 -17.24
CA ALA A 274 12.24 47.50 -15.87
C ALA A 274 13.40 48.23 -15.17
N ASN A 275 14.52 48.44 -15.87
CA ASN A 275 15.65 49.23 -15.38
C ASN A 275 15.26 50.70 -15.14
N GLN A 276 14.43 51.29 -16.01
CA GLN A 276 13.90 52.64 -15.81
C GLN A 276 12.99 52.71 -14.58
N ALA A 277 12.02 51.80 -14.46
CA ALA A 277 11.11 51.74 -13.32
C ALA A 277 11.87 51.59 -11.99
N TYR A 278 12.85 50.69 -11.93
CA TYR A 278 13.72 50.51 -10.76
C TYR A 278 14.53 51.79 -10.43
N SER A 279 15.04 52.49 -11.45
CA SER A 279 15.81 53.72 -11.26
C SER A 279 14.95 54.88 -10.76
N GLU A 280 13.77 55.09 -11.36
CA GLU A 280 12.81 56.13 -10.93
C GLU A 280 12.33 55.87 -9.49
N LEU A 281 12.08 54.62 -9.11
CA LEU A 281 11.73 54.23 -7.73
C LEU A 281 12.88 54.46 -6.75
N LYS A 282 14.09 53.99 -7.07
CA LYS A 282 15.27 54.10 -6.21
C LYS A 282 15.70 55.54 -5.96
N ASN A 283 15.44 56.44 -6.91
CA ASN A 283 15.68 57.87 -6.77
C ASN A 283 14.54 58.63 -6.05
N GLY A 284 13.39 57.98 -5.80
CA GLY A 284 12.19 58.62 -5.25
C GLY A 284 11.48 59.55 -6.23
N GLU A 285 11.66 59.36 -7.54
CA GLU A 285 11.04 60.16 -8.59
C GLU A 285 9.57 59.79 -8.81
N ILE A 286 9.20 58.54 -8.52
CA ILE A 286 7.83 58.01 -8.54
C ILE A 286 7.54 57.18 -7.28
N THR A 287 6.26 57.01 -6.94
CA THR A 287 5.81 56.02 -5.94
C THR A 287 5.66 54.64 -6.57
N PHE A 288 5.65 53.59 -5.75
CA PHE A 288 5.45 52.22 -6.25
C PHE A 288 4.11 52.04 -6.97
N ASP A 289 3.02 52.61 -6.44
CA ASP A 289 1.70 52.54 -7.09
C ASP A 289 1.70 53.25 -8.46
N ALA A 290 2.43 54.36 -8.60
CA ALA A 290 2.61 55.03 -9.88
C ALA A 290 3.49 54.21 -10.84
N ALA A 291 4.46 53.43 -10.34
CA ALA A 291 5.24 52.51 -11.14
C ALA A 291 4.40 51.33 -11.66
N VAL A 292 3.54 50.75 -10.80
CA VAL A 292 2.59 49.69 -11.19
C VAL A 292 1.66 50.19 -12.29
N GLU A 293 1.07 51.37 -12.12
CA GLU A 293 0.17 51.96 -13.11
C GLU A 293 0.84 52.30 -14.45
N LYS A 294 2.11 52.72 -14.41
CA LYS A 294 2.89 53.18 -15.58
C LYS A 294 3.59 52.06 -16.35
N TYR A 295 4.05 51.02 -15.66
CA TYR A 295 4.94 49.99 -16.22
C TYR A 295 4.42 48.56 -16.12
N SER A 296 3.58 48.22 -15.15
CA SER A 296 3.23 46.81 -14.91
C SER A 296 2.19 46.30 -15.89
N GLU A 297 2.47 45.12 -16.44
CA GLU A 297 1.53 44.36 -17.28
C GLU A 297 0.62 43.45 -16.44
N SER A 298 0.96 43.27 -15.17
CA SER A 298 0.13 42.63 -14.14
C SER A 298 -0.22 43.68 -13.09
N LYS A 299 -1.50 44.04 -13.00
CA LYS A 299 -2.03 44.97 -11.99
C LYS A 299 -2.72 44.17 -10.90
N SER A 300 -1.97 43.85 -9.85
CA SER A 300 -2.47 43.19 -8.64
C SER A 300 -2.32 44.10 -7.43
N ASP A 301 -3.13 43.82 -6.41
CA ASP A 301 -2.85 44.27 -5.04
C ASP A 301 -1.54 43.64 -4.50
N PRO A 302 -1.00 44.11 -3.36
CA PRO A 302 0.14 43.47 -2.71
C PRO A 302 -0.15 42.00 -2.42
N ILE A 303 0.85 41.14 -2.55
CA ILE A 303 0.74 39.71 -2.27
C ILE A 303 1.61 39.33 -1.08
N VAL A 304 1.15 38.39 -0.26
CA VAL A 304 1.95 37.73 0.77
C VAL A 304 2.53 36.45 0.18
N LEU A 305 3.86 36.33 0.17
CA LEU A 305 4.59 35.13 -0.20
C LEU A 305 4.93 34.32 1.04
N SER A 306 4.73 33.00 1.00
CA SER A 306 5.33 32.07 1.96
C SER A 306 6.72 31.62 1.47
N LYS A 307 7.66 31.49 2.39
CA LYS A 307 9.03 31.03 2.11
C LYS A 307 9.05 29.54 1.79
N GLY A 308 9.55 29.21 0.60
CA GLY A 308 9.66 27.86 0.07
C GLY A 308 8.48 27.39 -0.80
N GLU A 309 7.41 28.17 -0.93
CA GLU A 309 6.16 27.75 -1.60
C GLU A 309 5.96 28.39 -2.98
N THR A 310 6.92 29.20 -3.46
CA THR A 310 6.84 29.81 -4.80
C THR A 310 7.33 28.85 -5.89
N ASP A 311 6.70 28.91 -7.07
CA ASP A 311 7.10 28.18 -8.28
C ASP A 311 8.56 28.50 -8.64
N GLU A 312 9.36 27.48 -9.02
CA GLU A 312 10.79 27.65 -9.29
C GLU A 312 11.10 28.76 -10.30
N ARG A 313 10.21 28.99 -11.28
CA ARG A 313 10.34 30.03 -12.32
C ARG A 313 10.21 31.46 -11.78
N VAL A 314 9.78 31.62 -10.53
CA VAL A 314 9.73 32.90 -9.81
C VAL A 314 10.51 32.88 -8.49
N LYS A 315 11.21 31.78 -8.17
CA LYS A 315 12.01 31.66 -6.94
C LYS A 315 12.97 32.84 -6.68
N PRO A 316 13.65 33.44 -7.69
CA PRO A 316 14.49 34.62 -7.45
C PRO A 316 13.73 35.85 -6.89
N VAL A 317 12.40 35.92 -7.09
CA VAL A 317 11.55 36.98 -6.52
C VAL A 317 11.33 36.75 -5.03
N GLU A 318 11.10 35.49 -4.61
CA GLU A 318 11.01 35.10 -3.21
C GLU A 318 12.33 35.38 -2.48
N ASP A 319 13.46 34.91 -3.04
CA ASP A 319 14.79 35.10 -2.44
C ASP A 319 15.11 36.59 -2.26
N ALA A 320 14.79 37.43 -3.25
CA ALA A 320 14.93 38.88 -3.15
C ALA A 320 13.96 39.50 -2.11
N ALA A 321 12.71 39.03 -2.04
CA ALA A 321 11.71 39.52 -1.08
C ALA A 321 12.10 39.25 0.38
N PHE A 322 12.82 38.16 0.67
CA PHE A 322 13.36 37.86 2.00
C PHE A 322 14.73 38.49 2.28
N ALA A 323 15.47 38.93 1.26
CA ALA A 323 16.73 39.66 1.42
C ALA A 323 16.53 41.17 1.68
N LEU A 324 15.42 41.75 1.22
CA LEU A 324 15.07 43.17 1.36
C LEU A 324 14.47 43.50 2.74
N LYS A 325 14.73 44.71 3.23
CA LYS A 325 13.97 45.31 4.36
C LYS A 325 12.71 46.00 3.85
N ALA A 326 11.75 46.24 4.74
CA ALA A 326 10.55 47.01 4.42
C ALA A 326 10.89 48.40 3.85
N GLY A 327 10.31 48.75 2.71
CA GLY A 327 10.59 49.96 1.92
C GLY A 327 11.81 49.88 1.00
N GLU A 328 12.56 48.78 0.99
CA GLU A 328 13.62 48.55 0.01
C GLU A 328 13.08 47.86 -1.26
N CYS A 329 13.68 48.17 -2.40
CA CYS A 329 13.31 47.61 -3.70
C CYS A 329 14.48 46.94 -4.44
N ALA A 330 14.15 45.95 -5.28
CA ALA A 330 15.09 45.24 -6.14
C ALA A 330 14.52 45.05 -7.56
N LEU A 331 15.42 44.96 -8.54
CA LEU A 331 15.14 44.44 -9.88
C LEU A 331 15.59 42.98 -9.92
N VAL A 332 14.68 42.10 -10.34
CA VAL A 332 14.86 40.64 -10.43
C VAL A 332 14.50 40.21 -11.84
N SER A 333 15.29 39.29 -12.41
CA SER A 333 14.99 38.66 -13.70
C SER A 333 14.66 37.18 -13.46
N THR A 334 13.60 36.70 -14.09
CA THR A 334 13.17 35.29 -14.02
C THR A 334 12.81 34.77 -15.42
N GLU A 335 12.43 33.50 -15.52
CA GLU A 335 11.96 32.91 -16.79
C GLU A 335 10.63 33.50 -17.28
N ILE A 336 9.82 34.06 -16.37
CA ILE A 336 8.52 34.67 -16.70
C ILE A 336 8.71 36.12 -17.16
N GLY A 337 9.60 36.88 -16.52
CA GLY A 337 9.77 38.29 -16.83
C GLY A 337 10.77 39.04 -15.95
N TYR A 338 10.78 40.35 -16.11
CA TYR A 338 11.46 41.27 -15.21
C TYR A 338 10.49 41.75 -14.14
N TYR A 339 10.87 41.56 -12.88
CA TYR A 339 10.14 42.01 -11.70
C TYR A 339 10.91 43.16 -11.06
N VAL A 340 10.29 44.31 -10.88
CA VAL A 340 10.73 45.28 -9.87
C VAL A 340 9.86 45.05 -8.64
N ILE A 341 10.45 44.74 -7.49
CA ILE A 341 9.71 44.46 -6.26
C ILE A 341 10.03 45.47 -5.17
N GLU A 342 9.08 45.72 -4.27
CA GLU A 342 9.27 46.44 -3.00
C GLU A 342 8.72 45.61 -1.85
N ARG A 343 9.57 45.33 -0.85
CA ARG A 343 9.17 44.65 0.37
C ARG A 343 8.30 45.60 1.19
N GLN A 344 7.05 45.24 1.43
CA GLN A 344 6.17 46.00 2.31
C GLN A 344 6.40 45.60 3.78
N MET A 345 5.96 46.45 4.70
CA MET A 345 5.69 46.03 6.07
C MET A 345 4.42 45.15 6.07
N MET A 346 4.39 44.10 6.89
CA MET A 346 3.15 43.37 7.16
C MET A 346 2.38 44.10 8.26
N GLU A 347 1.09 44.33 8.02
CA GLU A 347 0.15 44.93 8.97
C GLU A 347 -0.81 43.85 9.53
N GLY A 348 -1.62 44.20 10.52
CA GLY A 348 -2.43 43.21 11.26
C GLY A 348 -3.57 42.59 10.45
N ASP A 349 -3.93 43.18 9.31
CA ASP A 349 -4.88 42.66 8.32
C ASP A 349 -4.22 41.75 7.27
N ASP A 350 -2.89 41.80 7.13
CA ASP A 350 -2.12 40.83 6.32
C ASP A 350 -1.87 39.50 7.04
N ILE A 351 -2.14 39.46 8.35
CA ILE A 351 -1.90 38.33 9.23
C ILE A 351 -3.26 37.80 9.70
N ASP A 352 -3.91 37.04 8.83
CA ASP A 352 -5.14 36.34 9.16
C ASP A 352 -4.91 35.21 10.17
N ASP A 353 -6.00 34.59 10.62
CA ASP A 353 -5.93 33.53 11.62
C ASP A 353 -5.36 32.22 11.05
N SER A 354 -5.33 32.04 9.72
CA SER A 354 -4.68 30.90 9.07
C SER A 354 -3.15 31.03 9.17
N ILE A 355 -2.60 32.21 8.85
CA ILE A 355 -1.17 32.50 8.99
C ILE A 355 -0.71 32.34 10.45
N LYS A 356 -1.51 32.80 11.42
CA LYS A 356 -1.22 32.59 12.85
C LYS A 356 -1.29 31.12 13.24
N SER A 357 -2.29 30.38 12.77
CA SER A 357 -2.42 28.95 13.03
C SER A 357 -1.24 28.17 12.48
N THR A 358 -0.81 28.43 11.23
CA THR A 358 0.37 27.78 10.62
C THR A 358 1.67 28.15 11.33
N ALA A 359 1.82 29.40 11.79
CA ALA A 359 2.97 29.82 12.57
C ALA A 359 3.02 29.18 13.95
N TYR A 360 1.88 29.07 14.63
CA TYR A 360 1.74 28.36 15.89
C TYR A 360 2.03 26.87 15.73
N GLU A 361 1.52 26.24 14.67
CA GLU A 361 1.72 24.82 14.39
C GLU A 361 3.20 24.47 14.22
N GLY A 362 3.94 25.26 13.43
CA GLY A 362 5.39 25.08 13.29
C GLY A 362 6.14 25.21 14.63
N LEU A 363 5.82 26.24 15.42
CA LEU A 363 6.44 26.45 16.74
C LEU A 363 6.08 25.36 17.77
N ALA A 364 4.86 24.83 17.72
CA ALA A 364 4.42 23.74 18.58
C ALA A 364 5.12 22.43 18.21
N ILE A 365 5.26 22.12 16.91
CA ILE A 365 6.04 20.97 16.42
C ILE A 365 7.50 21.09 16.86
N ASP A 366 8.14 22.25 16.66
CA ASP A 366 9.52 22.51 17.10
C ASP A 366 9.71 22.32 18.61
N ALA A 367 8.73 22.76 19.42
CA ALA A 367 8.76 22.60 20.88
C ALA A 367 8.58 21.12 21.30
N ILE A 368 7.67 20.38 20.65
CA ILE A 368 7.44 18.97 20.93
C ILE A 368 8.66 18.13 20.53
N ASN A 369 9.32 18.44 19.41
CA ASN A 369 10.58 17.82 19.01
C ASN A 369 11.71 18.10 20.02
N GLN A 370 11.76 19.31 20.60
CA GLN A 370 12.70 19.63 21.67
C GLN A 370 12.42 18.84 22.97
N TYR A 371 11.15 18.60 23.33
CA TYR A 371 10.82 17.72 24.46
C TYR A 371 11.23 16.27 24.20
N ALA A 372 10.98 15.74 22.99
CA ALA A 372 11.42 14.42 22.58
C ALA A 372 12.96 14.27 22.62
N GLN A 373 13.69 15.23 22.06
CA GLN A 373 15.16 15.28 22.09
C GLN A 373 15.70 15.36 23.53
N ALA A 374 15.10 16.18 24.39
CA ALA A 374 15.49 16.29 25.79
C ALA A 374 15.20 15.00 26.59
N ALA A 375 14.17 14.24 26.21
CA ALA A 375 13.91 12.92 26.77
C ALA A 375 14.91 11.88 26.27
N TYR A 376 15.20 11.85 24.96
CA TYR A 376 16.24 11.01 24.35
C TYR A 376 17.60 11.19 25.06
N GLU A 377 18.02 12.43 25.30
CA GLU A 377 19.28 12.72 26.01
C GLU A 377 19.27 12.22 27.47
N LYS A 378 18.14 12.31 28.18
CA LYS A 378 18.01 11.79 29.55
C LYS A 378 18.06 10.27 29.60
N VAL A 379 17.33 9.57 28.72
CA VAL A 379 17.28 8.10 28.72
C VAL A 379 18.60 7.49 28.26
N VAL A 380 19.24 8.04 27.22
CA VAL A 380 20.59 7.63 26.78
C VAL A 380 21.64 7.94 27.85
N GLY A 381 21.49 9.06 28.56
CA GLY A 381 22.35 9.43 29.70
C GLY A 381 22.12 8.61 30.97
N GLY A 382 21.11 7.73 31.02
CA GLY A 382 20.74 6.99 32.23
C GLY A 382 20.20 7.87 33.36
N LEU A 383 19.67 9.05 33.03
CA LEU A 383 19.08 10.03 33.96
C LEU A 383 17.56 9.88 34.12
N ALA A 384 16.92 9.15 33.21
CA ALA A 384 15.49 8.77 33.24
C ALA A 384 15.33 7.38 32.59
N SER A 385 14.18 6.72 32.80
CA SER A 385 13.73 5.57 32.00
C SER A 385 12.44 5.89 31.24
N PHE A 386 11.98 5.00 30.35
CA PHE A 386 10.75 5.24 29.59
C PHE A 386 9.51 5.24 30.50
N GLU A 387 9.55 4.48 31.59
CA GLU A 387 8.53 4.42 32.64
C GLU A 387 8.32 5.78 33.33
N ASP A 388 9.34 6.65 33.39
CA ASP A 388 9.18 8.00 33.94
C ASP A 388 8.17 8.84 33.13
N TYR A 389 7.90 8.48 31.87
CA TYR A 389 7.02 9.18 30.94
C TYR A 389 5.66 8.47 30.73
N SER A 390 5.30 7.47 31.54
CA SER A 390 4.07 6.70 31.35
C SER A 390 2.80 7.32 31.95
N ASP A 391 2.91 8.50 32.57
CA ASP A 391 1.83 9.16 33.31
C ASP A 391 1.63 10.61 32.85
N SER A 392 1.01 10.75 31.68
CA SER A 392 0.65 12.05 31.10
C SER A 392 -0.48 12.75 31.86
N GLU A 393 -1.27 12.03 32.68
CA GLU A 393 -2.33 12.64 33.49
C GLU A 393 -1.76 13.41 34.70
N SER A 394 -0.72 12.90 35.35
CA SER A 394 -0.05 13.62 36.45
C SER A 394 1.03 14.60 35.97
N LYS A 395 1.47 14.49 34.71
CA LYS A 395 2.44 15.37 34.06
C LYS A 395 1.98 15.81 32.65
N PRO A 396 1.03 16.75 32.54
CA PRO A 396 0.55 17.22 31.24
C PRO A 396 1.68 17.79 30.35
N ASP A 397 2.72 18.36 30.97
CA ASP A 397 3.86 18.98 30.29
C ASP A 397 4.91 17.97 29.76
N ASP A 398 4.81 16.66 30.05
CA ASP A 398 5.82 15.66 29.63
C ASP A 398 5.60 15.17 28.18
N PHE A 399 4.42 15.41 27.61
CA PHE A 399 3.91 15.14 26.23
C PHE A 399 4.05 13.72 25.65
N GLY A 400 5.00 12.92 26.13
CA GLY A 400 5.32 11.59 25.68
C GLY A 400 4.34 10.55 26.22
N ASN A 401 4.09 9.52 25.42
CA ASN A 401 3.31 8.35 25.79
C ASN A 401 4.17 7.08 25.59
N TYR A 402 4.40 6.33 26.67
CA TYR A 402 5.23 5.13 26.66
C TYR A 402 4.42 3.87 26.39
N THR A 403 4.74 3.19 25.29
CA THR A 403 4.28 1.84 24.96
C THR A 403 5.48 0.87 24.99
N PRO A 404 5.54 -0.06 25.96
CA PRO A 404 6.61 -1.06 26.04
C PRO A 404 6.43 -2.20 25.03
N GLY A 405 7.56 -2.74 24.56
CA GLY A 405 7.63 -4.07 23.96
C GLY A 405 6.78 -4.35 22.72
N ILE A 406 6.57 -3.35 21.86
CA ILE A 406 5.87 -3.52 20.57
C ILE A 406 6.66 -4.52 19.70
N ILE A 407 6.00 -5.60 19.28
CA ILE A 407 6.53 -6.60 18.35
C ILE A 407 5.82 -6.42 17.00
N TYR A 408 6.59 -6.25 15.93
CA TYR A 408 6.09 -5.92 14.59
C TYR A 408 6.96 -6.58 13.50
N LYS A 409 6.37 -6.85 12.33
CA LYS A 409 7.10 -7.09 11.08
C LYS A 409 7.33 -5.78 10.34
N ASP A 410 8.33 -5.74 9.46
CA ASP A 410 8.73 -4.51 8.76
C ASP A 410 7.62 -3.87 7.91
N ASP A 411 6.57 -4.62 7.52
CA ASP A 411 5.37 -4.12 6.82
C ASP A 411 4.21 -3.68 7.75
N GLU A 412 4.32 -3.91 9.06
CA GLU A 412 3.33 -3.55 10.09
C GLU A 412 3.62 -2.19 10.78
N MET A 413 4.68 -1.47 10.38
CA MET A 413 5.23 -0.30 11.07
C MET A 413 5.64 0.81 10.09
N ASP A 414 5.72 2.06 10.57
CA ASP A 414 6.19 3.19 9.76
C ASP A 414 7.63 2.95 9.24
N GLU A 415 7.85 3.13 7.94
CA GLU A 415 9.13 2.87 7.26
C GLU A 415 10.31 3.60 7.93
N SER A 416 10.07 4.82 8.45
CA SER A 416 11.08 5.62 9.16
C SER A 416 11.50 4.99 10.48
N ILE A 417 10.55 4.35 11.18
CA ILE A 417 10.81 3.59 12.42
C ILE A 417 11.54 2.29 12.08
N VAL A 418 11.12 1.58 11.04
CA VAL A 418 11.74 0.33 10.56
C VAL A 418 13.20 0.57 10.19
N GLU A 419 13.48 1.56 9.33
CA GLU A 419 14.84 1.92 8.90
C GLU A 419 15.72 2.23 10.12
N LYS A 420 15.21 3.02 11.07
CA LYS A 420 15.96 3.42 12.26
C LYS A 420 16.20 2.28 13.23
N ALA A 421 15.20 1.44 13.48
CA ALA A 421 15.33 0.27 14.33
C ALA A 421 16.31 -0.76 13.74
N ASN A 422 16.43 -0.85 12.41
CA ASN A 422 17.38 -1.74 11.75
C ASN A 422 18.83 -1.18 11.72
N GLN A 423 19.04 0.10 12.06
CA GLN A 423 20.37 0.73 12.17
C GLN A 423 21.01 0.62 13.56
N ILE A 424 20.27 0.21 14.59
CA ILE A 424 20.73 0.23 16.00
C ILE A 424 20.76 -1.18 16.62
N ASN A 425 21.61 -1.37 17.65
CA ASN A 425 21.70 -2.66 18.33
C ASN A 425 20.64 -2.79 19.44
N VAL A 426 20.48 -4.00 19.96
CA VAL A 426 19.64 -4.25 21.14
C VAL A 426 20.17 -3.47 22.36
N ASN A 427 19.27 -2.74 23.02
CA ASN A 427 19.48 -1.72 24.05
C ASN A 427 20.06 -0.36 23.59
N ASP A 428 20.32 -0.16 22.29
CA ASP A 428 20.55 1.18 21.76
C ASP A 428 19.22 1.92 21.59
N TYR A 429 19.32 3.25 21.46
CA TYR A 429 18.21 4.18 21.34
C TYR A 429 18.32 5.00 20.06
N ALA A 430 17.19 5.36 19.48
CA ALA A 430 17.11 6.34 18.39
C ALA A 430 15.94 7.31 18.58
N ILE A 431 15.99 8.40 17.82
CA ILE A 431 14.89 9.34 17.66
C ILE A 431 14.49 9.38 16.17
N VAL A 432 13.19 9.46 15.91
CA VAL A 432 12.58 9.44 14.57
C VAL A 432 11.50 10.52 14.53
N GLU A 433 11.59 11.46 13.60
CA GLU A 433 10.53 12.42 13.31
C GLU A 433 9.54 11.81 12.31
N LEU A 434 8.24 11.93 12.59
CA LEU A 434 7.14 11.47 11.75
C LEU A 434 6.27 12.67 11.36
N SER A 435 5.34 12.49 10.42
CA SER A 435 4.35 13.52 10.07
C SER A 435 3.35 13.85 11.20
N SER A 436 3.19 12.95 12.17
CA SER A 436 2.17 13.01 13.23
C SER A 436 2.73 13.28 14.64
N GLY A 437 4.05 13.18 14.81
CA GLY A 437 4.74 13.30 16.09
C GLY A 437 6.21 12.89 15.99
N CYS A 438 6.89 12.85 17.12
CA CYS A 438 8.26 12.35 17.23
C CYS A 438 8.29 11.07 18.09
N VAL A 439 9.09 10.08 17.69
CA VAL A 439 9.28 8.81 18.42
C VAL A 439 10.70 8.75 18.97
N VAL A 440 10.82 8.58 20.28
CA VAL A 440 12.05 8.05 20.90
C VAL A 440 11.86 6.55 21.06
N LEU A 441 12.65 5.75 20.36
CA LEU A 441 12.60 4.29 20.42
C LEU A 441 13.86 3.70 21.04
N LYS A 442 13.71 2.51 21.61
CA LYS A 442 14.79 1.66 22.09
C LYS A 442 14.59 0.26 21.53
N LYS A 443 15.62 -0.34 20.94
CA LYS A 443 15.53 -1.71 20.44
C LYS A 443 15.67 -2.72 21.59
N VAL A 444 14.79 -3.71 21.65
CA VAL A 444 14.66 -4.62 22.79
C VAL A 444 14.98 -6.06 22.37
N ALA A 445 15.53 -6.85 23.28
CA ALA A 445 15.69 -8.28 23.06
C ALA A 445 14.33 -8.98 23.10
N PHE A 446 14.16 -10.02 22.27
CA PHE A 446 13.04 -10.92 22.42
C PHE A 446 13.12 -11.72 23.73
N SER A 447 11.96 -11.98 24.31
CA SER A 447 11.76 -12.91 25.42
C SER A 447 11.28 -14.28 24.91
N GLU A 448 11.41 -15.32 25.75
CA GLU A 448 10.83 -16.64 25.42
C GLU A 448 9.29 -16.62 25.38
N ASP A 449 8.63 -15.63 25.99
CA ASP A 449 7.18 -15.51 25.94
C ASP A 449 6.72 -14.80 24.65
N ASP A 450 7.50 -13.82 24.16
CA ASP A 450 7.30 -13.18 22.84
C ASP A 450 7.29 -14.24 21.72
N TYR A 451 8.27 -15.15 21.77
CA TYR A 451 8.41 -16.22 20.80
C TYR A 451 7.22 -17.21 20.86
N LYS A 452 6.73 -17.55 22.05
CA LYS A 452 5.56 -18.42 22.20
C LYS A 452 4.28 -17.77 21.66
N GLU A 453 4.11 -16.47 21.87
CA GLU A 453 2.93 -15.73 21.39
C GLU A 453 2.83 -15.74 19.85
N ARG A 454 3.98 -15.71 19.15
CA ARG A 454 4.03 -15.75 17.68
C ARG A 454 4.40 -17.13 17.09
N TYR A 455 4.63 -18.15 17.92
CA TYR A 455 5.12 -19.47 17.48
C TYR A 455 4.25 -20.08 16.37
N ASP A 456 2.93 -20.18 16.58
CA ASP A 456 2.03 -20.85 15.64
C ASP A 456 1.94 -20.09 14.30
N GLU A 457 2.02 -18.75 14.34
CA GLU A 457 2.03 -17.88 13.17
C GLU A 457 3.32 -18.09 12.35
N THR A 458 4.48 -17.97 12.99
CA THR A 458 5.80 -18.17 12.36
C THR A 458 5.95 -19.60 11.85
N TYR A 459 5.54 -20.59 12.65
CA TYR A 459 5.60 -22.00 12.27
C TYR A 459 4.76 -22.25 11.01
N LYS A 460 3.50 -21.78 10.97
CA LYS A 460 2.61 -21.98 9.83
C LYS A 460 3.14 -21.31 8.56
N SER A 461 3.65 -20.08 8.68
CA SER A 461 4.28 -19.34 7.58
C SER A 461 5.47 -20.12 6.98
N LEU A 462 6.43 -20.51 7.82
CA LEU A 462 7.63 -21.23 7.40
C LEU A 462 7.29 -22.63 6.85
N ALA A 463 6.37 -23.35 7.49
CA ALA A 463 5.92 -24.67 7.04
C ALA A 463 5.23 -24.60 5.67
N GLN A 464 4.41 -23.57 5.40
CA GLN A 464 3.82 -23.37 4.08
C GLN A 464 4.90 -23.13 3.03
N SER A 465 5.93 -22.33 3.35
CA SER A 465 7.07 -22.09 2.45
C SER A 465 7.83 -23.39 2.12
N GLU A 466 8.08 -24.26 3.10
CA GLU A 466 8.75 -25.55 2.88
C GLU A 466 7.85 -26.58 2.19
N PHE A 467 6.53 -26.55 2.43
CA PHE A 467 5.55 -27.37 1.71
C PHE A 467 5.48 -27.00 0.23
N ASP A 468 5.38 -25.71 -0.10
CA ASP A 468 5.38 -25.21 -1.46
C ASP A 468 6.69 -25.58 -2.19
N LYS A 469 7.85 -25.46 -1.53
CA LYS A 469 9.15 -25.92 -2.06
C LYS A 469 9.16 -27.43 -2.30
N PHE A 470 8.64 -28.23 -1.37
CA PHE A 470 8.54 -29.68 -1.50
C PHE A 470 7.71 -30.07 -2.73
N ILE A 471 6.50 -29.50 -2.90
CA ILE A 471 5.62 -29.81 -4.03
C ILE A 471 6.22 -29.30 -5.36
N ARG A 472 6.69 -28.05 -5.42
CA ARG A 472 7.32 -27.46 -6.61
C ARG A 472 8.59 -28.19 -7.04
N GLY A 473 9.31 -28.82 -6.11
CA GLY A 473 10.47 -29.67 -6.38
C GLY A 473 10.18 -30.83 -7.35
N PHE A 474 8.92 -31.29 -7.45
CA PHE A 474 8.50 -32.35 -8.38
C PHE A 474 7.95 -31.85 -9.72
N TYR A 475 7.82 -30.53 -9.95
CA TYR A 475 7.19 -29.99 -11.17
C TYR A 475 7.92 -30.39 -12.46
N SER A 476 9.23 -30.65 -12.41
CA SER A 476 10.01 -31.16 -13.55
C SER A 476 9.83 -32.66 -13.81
N GLU A 477 9.26 -33.41 -12.87
CA GLU A 477 8.89 -34.83 -13.04
C GLU A 477 7.46 -35.01 -13.57
N VAL A 478 6.63 -33.96 -13.56
CA VAL A 478 5.26 -34.02 -14.11
C VAL A 478 5.32 -34.05 -15.63
N ILE A 479 4.84 -35.14 -16.22
CA ILE A 479 4.69 -35.30 -17.67
C ILE A 479 3.42 -34.53 -18.09
N VAL A 480 3.56 -33.69 -19.11
CA VAL A 480 2.46 -32.90 -19.69
C VAL A 480 2.23 -33.36 -21.13
N ASP A 481 0.98 -33.63 -21.50
CA ASP A 481 0.61 -33.85 -22.90
C ASP A 481 0.43 -32.49 -23.60
N GLU A 482 1.53 -31.94 -24.11
CA GLU A 482 1.58 -30.63 -24.76
C GLU A 482 0.65 -30.53 -26.00
N GLU A 483 0.41 -31.64 -26.71
CA GLU A 483 -0.52 -31.66 -27.85
C GLU A 483 -1.97 -31.47 -27.37
N GLU A 484 -2.35 -32.16 -26.28
CA GLU A 484 -3.66 -31.98 -25.66
C GLU A 484 -3.79 -30.62 -24.96
N LEU A 485 -2.74 -30.15 -24.28
CA LEU A 485 -2.72 -28.87 -23.58
C LEU A 485 -2.91 -27.69 -24.54
N SER A 486 -2.30 -27.75 -25.73
CA SER A 486 -2.42 -26.72 -26.77
C SER A 486 -3.85 -26.47 -27.30
N LYS A 487 -4.82 -27.33 -26.93
CA LYS A 487 -6.24 -27.19 -27.27
C LYS A 487 -7.00 -26.28 -26.31
N PHE A 488 -6.39 -25.92 -25.18
CA PHE A 488 -6.96 -25.07 -24.15
C PHE A 488 -6.37 -23.66 -24.22
N ASP A 489 -7.24 -22.66 -24.19
CA ASP A 489 -6.84 -21.25 -24.11
C ASP A 489 -7.84 -20.47 -23.24
N PHE A 490 -7.34 -19.78 -22.23
CA PHE A 490 -8.13 -18.94 -21.34
C PHE A 490 -8.97 -17.87 -22.06
N LEU A 491 -8.51 -17.30 -23.19
CA LEU A 491 -9.30 -16.30 -23.91
C LEU A 491 -10.57 -16.92 -24.54
N THR A 492 -10.48 -18.14 -25.07
CA THR A 492 -11.59 -18.86 -25.70
C THR A 492 -12.41 -19.76 -24.78
N ALA A 493 -11.90 -20.12 -23.59
CA ALA A 493 -12.64 -20.87 -22.58
C ALA A 493 -13.98 -20.20 -22.21
N LEU A 494 -14.99 -20.97 -21.80
CA LEU A 494 -16.22 -20.40 -21.25
C LEU A 494 -16.03 -20.13 -19.74
N ALA A 495 -16.67 -19.08 -19.23
CA ALA A 495 -16.74 -18.87 -17.78
C ALA A 495 -17.77 -19.83 -17.19
N LEU A 496 -17.41 -20.55 -16.12
CA LEU A 496 -18.34 -21.42 -15.39
C LEU A 496 -19.53 -20.62 -14.85
N ASP A 497 -20.69 -20.80 -15.48
CA ASP A 497 -21.98 -20.25 -15.06
C ASP A 497 -22.97 -21.41 -14.91
N LEU A 498 -23.60 -21.50 -13.74
CA LEU A 498 -24.53 -22.56 -13.36
C LEU A 498 -26.00 -22.09 -13.41
N VAL A 499 -26.25 -20.86 -13.83
CA VAL A 499 -27.60 -20.34 -14.04
C VAL A 499 -28.22 -20.99 -15.29
N PRO A 500 -29.46 -21.52 -15.22
CA PRO A 500 -30.16 -22.03 -16.39
C PRO A 500 -30.31 -20.96 -17.48
N ILE A 501 -29.95 -21.32 -18.71
CA ILE A 501 -30.18 -20.47 -19.89
C ILE A 501 -31.69 -20.31 -20.08
N ASP A 502 -32.18 -19.07 -20.00
CA ASP A 502 -33.59 -18.74 -20.23
C ASP A 502 -33.97 -19.09 -21.68
N GLU A 503 -34.99 -19.93 -21.90
CA GLU A 503 -35.34 -20.54 -23.21
C GLU A 503 -35.84 -19.55 -24.30
N ASN A 504 -35.59 -18.24 -24.12
CA ASN A 504 -36.02 -17.15 -25.01
C ASN A 504 -34.88 -16.28 -25.57
N SER A 505 -33.60 -16.73 -25.49
CA SER A 505 -32.45 -16.08 -26.14
C SER A 505 -32.26 -16.50 -27.60
#